data_AF-A0A936F0P8-F1
#
_entry.id   AF-A0A936F0P8-F1
#
_cell.length_a   1.000
_cell.length_b   1.000
_cell.length_c   1.000
_cell.angle_alpha   90.00
_cell.angle_beta   90.00
_cell.angle_gamma   90.00
#
_symmetry.space_group_name_H-M   'P 1'
#
loop_
_entity.id
_entity.type
_entity.pdbx_description
1 polymer ?
#
loop_
_entity_poly.entity_id
_entity_poly.type
_entity_poly.pdbx_seq_one_letter_code
_entity_poly.pdbx_strand_id
1 'polypeptide(L)' 'MAARNLNKDQPEAVRMVFQRLCEGEDVVQVQFGELQGEFKVLAETPDRIILGISDLERGQWRLKPGPASP' A
#
# COMPACT_ATOMS: atom_id res chain seq x y z
N MET A 1 -1.69 -26.74 5.49
CA MET A 1 -1.20 -26.50 4.11
C MET A 1 -1.81 -25.19 3.65
N ALA A 2 -1.00 -24.15 3.41
CA ALA A 2 -1.52 -22.90 2.87
C ALA A 2 -2.07 -23.17 1.47
N ALA A 3 -3.36 -22.90 1.25
CA ALA A 3 -3.96 -23.00 -0.07
C ALA A 3 -3.17 -22.10 -1.03
N ARG A 4 -2.50 -22.69 -2.02
CA ARG A 4 -1.88 -21.93 -3.11
C ARG A 4 -3.00 -21.22 -3.84
N ASN A 5 -3.09 -19.90 -3.66
CA ASN A 5 -4.08 -19.08 -4.35
C ASN A 5 -3.76 -19.11 -5.85
N LEU A 6 -4.56 -19.85 -6.62
CA LEU A 6 -4.40 -20.08 -8.06
C LEU A 6 -4.57 -18.80 -8.89
N ASN A 7 -5.10 -17.74 -8.30
CA ASN A 7 -5.44 -16.51 -9.00
C ASN A 7 -4.32 -15.46 -8.97
N LYS A 8 -3.16 -15.76 -8.38
CA LYS A 8 -2.03 -14.80 -8.32
C LYS A 8 -1.48 -14.44 -9.70
N ASP A 9 -1.61 -15.34 -10.67
CA ASP A 9 -1.16 -15.13 -12.05
C ASP A 9 -2.26 -14.53 -12.94
N GLN A 10 -3.45 -14.25 -12.39
CA GLN A 10 -4.57 -13.65 -13.10
C GLN A 10 -4.64 -12.15 -12.77
N PRO A 11 -4.20 -11.26 -13.69
CA PRO A 11 -4.11 -9.83 -13.40
C PRO A 11 -5.45 -9.23 -12.97
N GLU A 12 -6.55 -9.65 -13.59
CA GLU A 12 -7.90 -9.17 -13.27
C GLU A 12 -8.31 -9.51 -11.84
N ALA A 13 -8.05 -10.74 -11.39
CA ALA A 13 -8.35 -11.15 -10.02
C ALA A 13 -7.51 -10.38 -8.98
N VAL A 14 -6.24 -10.13 -9.29
CA VAL A 14 -5.35 -9.31 -8.46
C VAL A 14 -5.87 -7.87 -8.35
N ARG A 15 -6.27 -7.28 -9.48
CA ARG A 15 -6.83 -5.91 -9.52
C ARG A 15 -8.10 -5.80 -8.69
N MET A 16 -9.00 -6.77 -8.77
CA MET A 16 -10.23 -6.79 -7.96
C MET A 16 -9.94 -6.78 -6.44
N VAL A 17 -8.85 -7.41 -6.00
CA VAL A 17 -8.44 -7.35 -4.58
C VAL A 17 -8.07 -5.94 -4.19
N PHE A 18 -7.22 -5.26 -4.98
CA PHE A 18 -6.81 -3.89 -4.68
C PHE A 18 -7.96 -2.89 -4.77
N GLN A 19 -8.91 -3.09 -5.69
CA GLN A 19 -10.12 -2.28 -5.77
C GLN A 19 -10.95 -2.37 -4.49
N ARG A 20 -11.14 -3.58 -3.95
CA ARG A 20 -11.83 -3.78 -2.66
C ARG A 20 -11.10 -3.12 -1.49
N LEU A 21 -9.76 -3.19 -1.47
CA LEU A 21 -8.95 -2.51 -0.45
C LEU A 21 -9.09 -0.98 -0.53
N CYS A 22 -9.20 -0.42 -1.74
CA CYS A 22 -9.45 1.01 -1.92
C CYS A 22 -10.83 1.41 -1.41
N GLU A 23 -11.87 0.62 -1.73
CA GLU A 23 -13.26 0.87 -1.29
C GLU A 23 -13.41 0.76 0.24
N GLY A 24 -12.67 -0.14 0.87
CA GLY A 24 -12.68 -0.35 2.32
C GLY A 24 -11.85 0.66 3.12
N GLU A 25 -11.11 1.56 2.46
CA GLU A 25 -10.02 2.35 3.07
C GLU A 25 -9.05 1.48 3.89
N ASP A 26 -8.82 0.24 3.43
CA ASP A 26 -8.06 -0.76 4.17
C ASP A 26 -6.57 -0.38 4.24
N VAL A 27 -5.93 -0.86 5.32
CA VAL A 27 -4.50 -0.68 5.57
C VAL A 27 -3.74 -1.96 5.20
N VAL A 28 -2.64 -1.81 4.48
CA VAL A 28 -1.72 -2.90 4.13
C VAL A 28 -0.35 -2.68 4.75
N GLN A 29 0.29 -3.78 5.17
CA GLN A 29 1.70 -3.76 5.55
C GLN A 29 2.58 -3.88 4.31
N VAL A 30 3.51 -2.94 4.15
CA VAL A 30 4.46 -2.92 3.04
C VAL A 30 5.87 -2.95 3.57
N GLN A 31 6.68 -3.83 2.98
CA GLN A 31 8.11 -3.94 3.23
C GLN A 31 8.88 -3.66 1.93
N PHE A 32 9.82 -2.70 1.97
CA PHE A 32 10.68 -2.35 0.86
C PHE A 32 12.13 -2.19 1.35
N GLY A 33 12.96 -3.21 1.11
CA GLY A 33 14.30 -3.28 1.70
C GLY A 33 14.22 -3.31 3.23
N GLU A 34 14.86 -2.36 3.89
CA GLU A 34 14.82 -2.19 5.35
C GLU A 34 13.62 -1.36 5.84
N LEU A 35 12.83 -0.79 4.92
CA LEU A 35 11.66 0.02 5.26
C LEU A 35 10.45 -0.87 5.43
N GLN A 36 9.71 -0.69 6.52
CA GLN A 36 8.46 -1.37 6.80
C GLN A 36 7.45 -0.35 7.34
N GLY A 37 6.19 -0.47 6.95
CA GLY A 37 5.13 0.40 7.47
C GLY A 37 3.74 -0.06 7.08
N GLU A 38 2.75 0.60 7.65
CA GLU A 38 1.33 0.41 7.38
C GLU A 38 0.82 1.57 6.52
N PHE A 39 0.12 1.25 5.43
CA PHE A 39 -0.31 2.22 4.43
C PHE A 39 -1.76 1.99 4.05
N LYS A 40 -2.54 3.08 3.97
CA LYS A 40 -3.87 3.02 3.35
C LYS A 40 -3.73 2.82 1.85
N VAL A 41 -4.52 1.92 1.27
CA VAL A 41 -4.60 1.82 -0.20
C VAL A 41 -5.59 2.88 -0.69
N LEU A 42 -5.09 3.90 -1.38
CA LEU A 42 -5.91 5.05 -1.81
C LEU A 42 -6.52 4.87 -3.19
N ALA A 43 -5.80 4.20 -4.10
CA ALA A 43 -6.27 3.94 -5.45
C ALA A 43 -5.52 2.77 -6.11
N GLU A 44 -6.17 2.18 -7.10
CA GLU A 44 -5.61 1.19 -8.02
C GLU A 44 -5.70 1.71 -9.46
N THR A 45 -4.65 1.52 -10.24
CA THR A 45 -4.64 1.68 -11.70
C THR A 45 -4.14 0.37 -12.32
N PRO A 46 -4.39 0.11 -13.62
CA PRO A 46 -3.98 -1.15 -14.25
C PRO A 46 -2.49 -1.50 -14.10
N ASP A 47 -1.62 -0.50 -13.87
CA ASP A 47 -0.18 -0.63 -13.74
C ASP A 47 0.38 -0.29 -12.35
N ARG A 48 -0.41 0.29 -11.43
CA ARG A 48 0.10 0.86 -10.16
C ARG A 48 -0.92 0.78 -9.03
N ILE A 49 -0.41 0.87 -7.82
CA ILE A 49 -1.20 1.06 -6.60
C ILE A 49 -0.71 2.33 -5.92
N ILE A 50 -1.63 3.17 -5.47
CA ILE A 50 -1.33 4.40 -4.74
C ILE A 50 -1.51 4.12 -3.26
N LEU A 51 -0.44 4.28 -2.50
CA LEU A 51 -0.42 4.09 -1.06
C LEU A 51 -0.34 5.45 -0.36
N GLY A 52 -1.25 5.66 0.59
CA GLY A 52 -1.26 6.82 1.47
C GLY A 52 -0.35 6.58 2.65
N ILE A 53 0.57 7.50 2.90
CA ILE A 53 1.41 7.46 4.09
C ILE A 53 0.68 8.20 5.21
N SER A 54 0.10 7.43 6.13
CA SER A 54 -0.44 7.94 7.39
C SER A 54 0.71 8.06 8.40
N ASP A 55 0.82 9.22 9.04
CA ASP A 55 1.78 9.53 10.11
C ASP A 55 3.25 9.34 9.71
N LEU A 56 3.74 10.24 8.86
CA LEU A 56 5.17 10.39 8.62
C LEU A 56 5.86 10.91 9.88
N GLU A 57 6.55 10.03 10.60
CA GLU A 57 7.61 10.51 11.48
C GLU A 57 8.73 11.12 10.64
N ARG A 58 9.33 12.20 11.13
CA ARG A 58 10.37 12.95 10.41
C ARG A 58 11.52 12.01 10.02
N GLY A 59 11.86 11.96 8.74
CA GLY A 59 12.98 11.17 8.22
C GLY A 59 12.63 9.74 7.80
N GLN A 60 11.38 9.29 8.00
CA GLN A 60 10.94 8.01 7.44
C GLN A 60 10.92 8.04 5.90
N TRP A 61 11.20 6.90 5.28
CA TRP A 61 11.18 6.72 3.82
C TRP A 61 12.08 7.67 3.03
N ARG A 62 13.14 8.20 3.67
CA ARG A 62 14.03 9.24 3.10
C ARG A 62 13.29 10.49 2.61
N LEU A 63 12.08 10.72 3.11
CA LEU A 63 11.31 11.91 2.78
C LEU A 63 11.90 13.11 3.50
N LYS A 64 11.93 14.25 2.80
CA LYS A 64 12.35 15.50 3.40
C LYS A 64 11.39 15.84 4.54
N PRO A 65 11.89 16.33 5.69
CA PRO A 65 11.02 16.80 6.76
C PRO A 65 10.09 17.88 6.22
N GLY A 66 8.78 17.71 6.44
CA GLY A 66 7.80 18.74 6.14
C GLY A 66 8.03 19.99 7.01
N PRO A 67 7.54 21.17 6.58
CA PRO A 67 7.54 22.34 7.44
C PRO A 67 6.85 21.99 8.75
N ALA A 68 7.45 22.37 9.89
CA ALA A 68 6.75 22.25 11.15
C ALA A 68 5.49 23.12 11.05
N SER A 69 4.30 22.49 11.02
CA SER A 69 3.07 23.25 11.25
C SER A 69 3.15 23.88 12.65
N PRO A 70 2.74 25.15 12.78
CA PRO A 70 2.80 25.91 14.03
C PRO A 70 1.91 25.34 15.13
#